data_AF-A0A952KI98-F1
#
_entry.id   AF-A0A952KI98-F1
#
_cell.length_a   1.000
_cell.length_b   1.000
_cell.length_c   1.000
_cell.angle_alpha   90.00
_cell.angle_beta   90.00
_cell.angle_gamma   90.00
#
_symmetry.space_group_name_H-M   'P 1'
#
loop_
_entity.id
_entity.type
_entity.pdbx_description
1 polymer ?
#
loop_
_entity_poly.entity_id
_entity_poly.type
_entity_poly.pdbx_seq_one_letter_code
_entity_poly.pdbx_strand_id
1 'polypeptide(L)'
;LARIWPELAEWPEAVAEQVETEAKYAGYLDRQEADIRAFRRDEGLALPAELDFDAIGSLSNETRQILKRSRPPTLGAAARLPGVTPAALVALLKHVRRDEGDRRAIA
;
A
#
# COMPACT_ATOMS: atom_id res chain seq x y z
N LEU A 1 25.46 11.84 13.02
CA LEU A 1 26.13 10.53 13.30
C LEU A 1 27.57 10.66 13.84
N ALA A 2 28.30 11.75 13.55
CA ALA A 2 29.71 11.94 13.92
C ALA A 2 30.02 11.89 15.44
N ARG A 3 29.03 12.12 16.30
CA ARG A 3 29.20 11.97 17.76
C ARG A 3 29.37 10.51 18.21
N ILE A 4 28.87 9.57 17.42
CA ILE A 4 28.94 8.12 17.69
C ILE A 4 30.08 7.47 16.88
N TRP A 5 30.28 7.94 15.64
CA TRP A 5 31.38 7.52 14.76
C TRP A 5 32.23 8.73 14.36
N PRO A 6 33.32 9.01 15.09
CA PRO A 6 34.16 10.19 14.87
C PRO A 6 34.77 10.28 13.48
N GLU A 7 34.98 9.13 12.82
CA GLU A 7 35.58 9.04 11.49
C GLU A 7 34.73 9.74 10.42
N LEU A 8 33.41 9.86 10.64
CA LEU A 8 32.50 10.60 9.76
C LEU A 8 32.79 12.11 9.74
N ALA A 9 33.50 12.65 10.74
CA ALA A 9 33.89 14.07 10.77
C ALA A 9 35.02 14.38 9.77
N GLU A 10 35.76 13.37 9.32
CA GLU A 10 36.84 13.51 8.34
C GLU A 10 36.33 13.38 6.89
N TRP A 11 35.07 12.97 6.72
CA TRP A 11 34.48 12.78 5.41
C TRP A 11 34.02 14.11 4.82
N PRO A 12 33.95 14.23 3.48
CA PRO A 12 33.29 15.37 2.85
C PRO A 12 31.86 15.50 3.37
N GLU A 13 31.44 16.72 3.70
CA GLU A 13 30.15 17.02 4.32
C GLU A 13 28.97 16.37 3.58
N ALA A 14 28.94 16.47 2.25
CA ALA A 14 27.90 15.87 1.41
C ALA A 14 27.82 14.34 1.55
N VAL A 15 28.95 13.65 1.75
CA VAL A 15 28.97 12.18 1.92
C VAL A 15 28.45 11.81 3.30
N ALA A 16 28.88 12.55 4.34
CA ALA A 16 28.39 12.33 5.70
C ALA A 16 26.88 12.60 5.82
N GLU A 17 26.37 13.63 5.16
CA GLU A 17 24.94 13.96 5.10
C GLU A 17 24.13 12.87 4.37
N GLN A 18 24.64 12.37 3.24
CA GLN A 18 23.99 11.30 2.49
C GLN A 18 23.87 10.03 3.32
N VAL A 19 24.96 9.60 3.98
CA VAL A 19 24.95 8.42 4.84
C VAL A 19 24.01 8.60 6.02
N GLU A 20 23.96 9.79 6.62
CA GLU A 20 23.01 10.07 7.70
C GLU A 20 21.55 10.00 7.21
N THR A 21 21.28 10.50 6.02
CA THR A 21 19.96 10.42 5.38
C THR A 21 19.58 8.97 5.09
N GLU A 22 20.44 8.22 4.42
CA GLU A 22 20.20 6.81 4.09
C GLU A 22 19.99 5.97 5.35
N ALA A 23 20.82 6.14 6.38
CA ALA A 23 20.68 5.41 7.64
C ALA A 23 19.36 5.74 8.35
N LYS A 24 18.91 7.00 8.34
CA LYS A 24 17.62 7.41 8.93
C LYS A 24 16.43 6.78 8.20
N TYR A 25 16.53 6.62 6.88
CA TYR A 25 15.41 6.17 6.06
C TYR A 25 15.46 4.69 5.65
N ALA A 26 16.57 3.99 5.85
CA ALA A 26 16.76 2.60 5.42
C ALA A 26 15.59 1.68 5.80
N GLY A 27 15.19 1.69 7.08
CA GLY A 27 14.07 0.86 7.54
C GLY A 27 12.71 1.24 6.93
N TYR A 28 12.50 2.52 6.61
CA TYR A 28 11.28 2.98 5.95
C TYR A 28 11.26 2.60 4.47
N LEU A 29 12.41 2.66 3.79
CA LEU A 29 12.54 2.25 2.40
C LEU A 29 12.33 0.75 2.23
N ASP A 30 12.92 -0.06 3.11
CA ASP A 30 12.73 -1.52 3.10
C ASP A 30 11.25 -1.90 3.29
N ARG A 31 10.55 -1.20 4.19
CA ARG A 31 9.12 -1.39 4.42
C ARG A 31 8.29 -0.96 3.21
N GLN A 32 8.56 0.22 2.64
CA GLN A 32 7.85 0.69 1.45
C GLN A 32 8.03 -0.25 0.27
N GLU A 33 9.24 -0.76 0.06
CA GLU A 33 9.53 -1.72 -1.00
C GLU A 33 8.78 -3.05 -0.76
N ALA A 34 8.70 -3.51 0.50
CA ALA A 34 7.89 -4.68 0.85
C ALA A 34 6.39 -4.45 0.57
N ASP A 35 5.85 -3.27 0.89
CA ASP A 35 4.46 -2.91 0.61
C ASP A 35 4.19 -2.84 -0.91
N ILE A 36 5.11 -2.27 -1.70
CA ILE A 36 5.04 -2.23 -3.17
C ILE A 36 5.02 -3.66 -3.74
N ARG A 37 5.92 -4.54 -3.29
CA ARG A 37 5.95 -5.94 -3.73
C ARG A 37 4.68 -6.68 -3.35
N ALA A 38 4.15 -6.46 -2.14
CA ALA A 38 2.90 -7.05 -1.72
C ALA A 38 1.74 -6.61 -2.61
N PHE A 39 1.64 -5.30 -2.88
CA PHE A 39 0.62 -4.76 -3.79
C PHE A 39 0.74 -5.33 -5.21
N ARG A 40 1.95 -5.39 -5.79
CA ARG A 40 2.16 -5.96 -7.14
C ARG A 40 1.73 -7.42 -7.26
N ARG A 41 1.88 -8.22 -6.20
CA ARG A 41 1.36 -9.60 -6.20
C ARG A 41 -0.17 -9.65 -6.25
N ASP A 42 -0.82 -8.65 -5.68
CA ASP A 42 -2.26 -8.62 -5.49
C ASP A 42 -2.99 -7.75 -6.53
N GLU A 43 -2.27 -7.01 -7.39
CA GLU A 43 -2.86 -6.09 -8.36
C GLU A 43 -3.78 -6.78 -9.38
N GLY A 44 -3.50 -8.06 -9.67
CA GLY A 44 -4.30 -8.91 -10.55
C GLY A 44 -5.54 -9.51 -9.88
N LEU A 45 -5.75 -9.29 -8.58
CA LEU A 45 -6.94 -9.78 -7.87
C LEU A 45 -8.20 -9.22 -8.52
N ALA A 46 -9.05 -10.12 -8.99
CA ALA A 46 -10.35 -9.77 -9.57
C ALA A 46 -11.29 -9.27 -8.46
N LEU A 47 -11.99 -8.18 -8.75
CA LEU A 47 -13.04 -7.65 -7.88
C LEU A 47 -14.38 -8.17 -8.39
N PRO A 48 -15.19 -8.84 -7.54
CA PRO A 48 -16.53 -9.29 -7.94
C PRO A 48 -17.38 -8.10 -8.43
N ALA A 49 -18.15 -8.27 -9.50
CA ALA A 49 -18.94 -7.18 -10.08
C ALA A 49 -20.03 -6.69 -9.09
N GLU A 50 -20.50 -7.59 -8.25
CA GLU A 50 -21.55 -7.45 -7.25
C GLU A 50 -21.00 -7.04 -5.88
N LEU A 51 -19.69 -6.76 -5.80
CA LEU A 51 -19.04 -6.34 -4.56
C LEU A 51 -19.77 -5.12 -3.98
N ASP A 52 -20.16 -5.25 -2.72
CA ASP A 52 -20.76 -4.16 -1.97
C ASP A 52 -19.68 -3.32 -1.30
N PHE A 53 -19.31 -2.22 -1.95
CA PHE A 53 -18.39 -1.25 -1.37
C PHE A 53 -18.97 -0.57 -0.12
N ASP A 54 -20.29 -0.65 0.12
CA ASP A 54 -20.87 -0.11 1.34
C ASP A 54 -20.45 -0.88 2.60
N ALA A 55 -20.26 -2.18 2.46
CA ALA A 55 -19.86 -3.08 3.54
C ALA A 55 -18.40 -2.86 4.00
N ILE A 56 -17.60 -2.06 3.28
CA ILE A 56 -16.19 -1.82 3.60
C ILE A 56 -16.06 -0.59 4.49
N GLY A 57 -16.12 -0.79 5.81
CA GLY A 57 -16.19 0.31 6.80
C GLY A 57 -15.02 1.31 6.80
N SER A 58 -13.82 0.91 6.36
CA SER A 58 -12.65 1.79 6.34
C SER A 58 -12.49 2.63 5.07
N LEU A 59 -13.43 2.53 4.11
CA LEU A 59 -13.45 3.41 2.94
C LEU A 59 -14.11 4.74 3.27
N SER A 60 -13.47 5.84 2.84
CA SER A 60 -14.08 7.17 2.86
C SER A 60 -15.29 7.22 1.94
N ASN A 61 -16.17 8.21 2.16
CA ASN A 61 -17.35 8.42 1.30
C ASN A 61 -16.94 8.72 -0.15
N GLU A 62 -15.90 9.51 -0.35
CA GLU A 62 -15.39 9.84 -1.69
C GLU A 62 -14.87 8.60 -2.42
N THR A 63 -13.98 7.83 -1.78
CA THR A 63 -13.43 6.60 -2.37
C THR A 63 -14.54 5.60 -2.69
N ARG A 64 -15.51 5.45 -1.80
CA ARG A 64 -16.68 4.59 -2.00
C ARG A 64 -17.51 5.02 -3.20
N GLN A 65 -17.79 6.31 -3.36
CA GLN A 65 -18.49 6.85 -4.52
C GLN A 65 -17.70 6.60 -5.81
N ILE A 66 -16.38 6.82 -5.80
CA ILE A 66 -15.49 6.56 -6.93
C ILE A 66 -15.55 5.08 -7.34
N LEU A 67 -15.40 4.16 -6.40
CA LEU A 67 -15.40 2.72 -6.66
C LEU A 67 -16.76 2.23 -7.17
N LYS A 68 -17.86 2.71 -6.58
CA LYS A 68 -19.22 2.38 -7.04
C LYS A 68 -19.50 2.86 -8.46
N ARG A 69 -19.00 4.05 -8.84
CA ARG A 69 -19.18 4.62 -10.19
C ARG A 69 -18.31 3.91 -11.22
N SER A 70 -17.06 3.63 -10.88
CA SER A 70 -16.07 3.08 -11.81
C SER A 70 -16.14 1.56 -11.96
N ARG A 71 -16.61 0.84 -10.93
CA ARG A 71 -16.69 -0.63 -10.89
C ARG A 71 -15.42 -1.30 -11.44
N PRO A 72 -14.24 -1.02 -10.85
CA PRO A 72 -12.99 -1.52 -11.40
C PRO A 72 -12.97 -3.05 -11.34
N PRO A 73 -12.52 -3.74 -12.41
CA PRO A 73 -12.53 -5.21 -12.46
C PRO A 73 -11.42 -5.85 -11.63
N THR A 74 -10.39 -5.09 -11.25
CA THR A 74 -9.24 -5.59 -10.48
C THR A 74 -8.76 -4.57 -9.44
N LEU A 75 -8.02 -5.05 -8.45
CA LEU A 75 -7.37 -4.20 -7.44
C LEU A 75 -6.42 -3.18 -8.10
N GLY A 76 -5.66 -3.59 -9.12
CA GLY A 76 -4.77 -2.71 -9.88
C GLY A 76 -5.52 -1.65 -10.69
N ALA A 77 -6.71 -1.96 -11.21
CA ALA A 77 -7.57 -0.97 -11.87
C ALA A 77 -8.10 0.06 -10.85
N ALA A 78 -8.49 -0.40 -9.65
CA ALA A 78 -8.92 0.49 -8.57
C ALA A 78 -7.79 1.46 -8.15
N ALA A 79 -6.54 0.99 -8.10
CA ALA A 79 -5.38 1.79 -7.71
C ALA A 79 -5.06 2.95 -8.66
N ARG A 80 -5.48 2.87 -9.92
CA ARG A 80 -5.28 3.92 -10.93
C ARG A 80 -6.37 4.99 -10.89
N LEU A 81 -7.42 4.81 -10.09
CA LEU A 81 -8.51 5.77 -9.99
C LEU A 81 -8.07 6.99 -9.17
N PRO A 82 -8.27 8.22 -9.68
CA PRO A 82 -8.02 9.44 -8.91
C PRO A 82 -8.84 9.43 -7.62
N GLY A 83 -8.22 9.78 -6.49
CA GLY A 83 -8.88 9.81 -5.18
C GLY A 83 -8.97 8.46 -4.46
N VAL A 84 -8.46 7.37 -5.05
CA VAL A 84 -8.27 6.09 -4.34
C VAL A 84 -6.90 6.06 -3.69
N THR A 85 -6.85 5.90 -2.37
CA THR A 85 -5.62 5.90 -1.58
C THR A 85 -5.07 4.49 -1.34
N PRO A 86 -3.77 4.33 -1.03
CA PRO A 86 -3.20 3.03 -0.65
C PRO A 86 -3.95 2.36 0.52
N ALA A 87 -4.38 3.14 1.51
CA ALA A 87 -5.15 2.62 2.65
C ALA A 87 -6.51 2.03 2.21
N ALA A 88 -7.17 2.64 1.22
CA ALA A 88 -8.40 2.10 0.65
C ALA A 88 -8.16 0.79 -0.12
N LEU A 89 -7.05 0.67 -0.84
CA LEU A 89 -6.69 -0.56 -1.55
C LEU A 89 -6.43 -1.72 -0.58
N VAL A 90 -5.76 -1.44 0.55
CA VAL A 90 -5.56 -2.43 1.62
C VAL A 90 -6.89 -2.87 2.22
N ALA A 91 -7.81 -1.94 2.46
CA ALA A 91 -9.15 -2.24 2.96
C ALA A 91 -9.94 -3.13 1.99
N LEU A 92 -9.89 -2.80 0.69
CA LEU A 92 -10.56 -3.54 -0.37
C LEU A 92 -9.99 -4.96 -0.49
N LEU A 93 -8.67 -5.10 -0.55
CA LEU A 93 -7.96 -6.38 -0.59
C LEU A 93 -8.35 -7.28 0.60
N LYS A 94 -8.33 -6.72 1.82
CA LYS A 94 -8.69 -7.46 3.04
C LYS A 94 -10.14 -7.96 2.99
N HIS A 95 -11.06 -7.13 2.50
CA HIS A 95 -12.47 -7.49 2.40
C HIS A 95 -12.68 -8.64 1.39
N VAL A 96 -12.11 -8.52 0.19
CA VAL A 96 -12.26 -9.53 -0.87
C VAL A 96 -11.65 -10.87 -0.46
N ARG A 97 -10.46 -10.88 0.15
CA ARG A 97 -9.82 -12.11 0.64
C ARG A 97 -10.59 -12.81 1.75
N ARG A 98 -11.28 -12.05 2.60
CA ARG A 98 -12.13 -12.62 3.64
C ARG A 98 -13.34 -13.33 3.03
N ASP A 99 -14.01 -12.69 2.08
CA ASP A 99 -15.17 -13.27 1.39
C ASP A 99 -14.79 -14.56 0.62
N GLU A 100 -13.64 -14.59 -0.05
CA GLU A 100 -13.13 -15.81 -0.70
C GLU A 100 -12.88 -16.96 0.28
N GLY A 101 -12.31 -16.65 1.46
CA GLY A 101 -12.07 -17.63 2.51
C GLY A 101 -13.38 -18.21 3.05
N ASP A 102 -14.36 -17.36 3.31
CA ASP A 102 -15.68 -17.75 3.80
C ASP A 102 -16.42 -18.61 2.75
N ARG A 103 -16.34 -18.26 1.46
CA ARG A 103 -16.95 -19.04 0.36
C ARG A 103 -16.30 -20.41 0.17
N ARG A 104 -14.98 -20.53 0.36
CA ARG A 104 -14.26 -21.81 0.29
C ARG A 104 -14.52 -22.72 1.48
N ALA A 105 -14.88 -22.17 2.64
CA ALA A 105 -15.19 -22.97 3.83
C ALA A 105 -16.60 -23.59 3.80
N ILE A 106 -17.50 -23.05 2.95
CA ILE A 106 -18.90 -23.47 2.82
C ILE A 106 -19.09 -24.48 1.65
N ALA A 107 -18.11 -24.58 0.75
CA ALA A 107 -18.09 -25.52 -0.38
C ALA A 107 -17.44 -26.87 0.00
#